data_AF-A0A352HSX1-F1
#
_entry.id   AF-A0A352HSX1-F1
#
_cell.length_a   1.000
_cell.length_b   1.000
_cell.length_c   1.000
_cell.angle_alpha   90.00
_cell.angle_beta   90.00
_cell.angle_gamma   90.00
#
_symmetry.space_group_name_H-M   'P 1'
#
loop_
_entity.id
_entity.type
_entity.pdbx_description
1 polymer ?
#
loop_
_entity_poly.entity_id
_entity_poly.type
_entity_poly.pdbx_seq_one_letter_code
_entity_poly.pdbx_strand_id
1 'polypeptide(L)'
;MPAGYSNEANNNLINTSIMNKFSKYIAGAIILAPLALTSCSDDDNNSRTVITDLSTLSYNEAGVWAGWNADDDLEFQGFEFSHDYTDYGGGSGMSSGFVAAKQTDNEFHNPMYEYQFTVMPKGGKDGVGTPYMVAYWSSYDEMGDIDYDDRTCYITYDGGGDTPMVFSPIGMYVTNNCYAYYSMSKGDAYAKKFGDGDWFKLTAHGVRADGSETTADFYLADFREQDGKGIVSDWQYFDLTGLGDVLLIYFTMDSSDSGAYGMNTPAYFAIDKFTATVQTL
;
A
#
# COMPACT_ATOMS: atom_id res chain seq x y z
N MET A 1 -35.73 0.48 -22.90
CA MET A 1 -35.22 -0.60 -22.02
C MET A 1 -35.00 -1.84 -22.86
N PRO A 2 -33.74 -2.29 -22.99
CA PRO A 2 -33.43 -3.72 -22.94
C PRO A 2 -32.47 -3.98 -21.77
N ALA A 3 -32.88 -4.82 -20.83
CA ALA A 3 -32.57 -6.25 -20.75
C ALA A 3 -31.17 -6.47 -20.16
N GLY A 4 -31.17 -6.72 -18.84
CA GLY A 4 -29.97 -6.97 -18.06
C GLY A 4 -29.20 -8.19 -18.56
N TYR A 5 -27.93 -7.97 -18.88
CA TYR A 5 -26.93 -9.01 -18.84
C TYR A 5 -26.41 -9.08 -17.41
N SER A 6 -26.61 -10.25 -16.82
CA SER A 6 -26.41 -10.62 -15.43
C SER A 6 -24.95 -10.49 -14.97
N ASN A 7 -24.78 -9.99 -13.74
CA ASN A 7 -23.55 -9.99 -12.93
C ASN A 7 -22.77 -11.32 -12.94
N GLU A 8 -23.39 -12.45 -13.28
CA GLU A 8 -22.76 -13.77 -13.32
C GLU A 8 -21.71 -13.92 -14.44
N ALA A 9 -21.85 -13.22 -15.57
CA ALA A 9 -20.89 -13.34 -16.68
C ALA A 9 -19.58 -12.58 -16.40
N ASN A 10 -19.67 -11.42 -15.72
CA ASN A 10 -18.50 -10.66 -15.29
C ASN A 10 -17.79 -11.34 -14.10
N ASN A 11 -18.55 -11.89 -13.14
CA ASN A 11 -17.96 -12.64 -12.03
C ASN A 11 -17.19 -13.90 -12.49
N ASN A 12 -17.63 -14.55 -13.57
CA ASN A 12 -16.93 -15.71 -14.12
C ASN A 12 -15.63 -15.34 -14.85
N LEU A 13 -15.56 -14.17 -15.48
CA LEU A 13 -14.34 -13.69 -16.15
C LEU A 13 -13.27 -13.27 -15.13
N ILE A 14 -13.66 -12.57 -14.06
CA ILE A 14 -12.80 -12.18 -12.94
C ILE A 14 -12.24 -13.42 -12.23
N ASN A 15 -13.09 -14.40 -11.93
CA ASN A 15 -12.66 -15.69 -11.36
C ASN A 15 -11.67 -16.45 -12.26
N THR A 16 -11.77 -16.32 -13.59
CA THR A 16 -10.89 -17.03 -14.53
C THR A 16 -9.53 -16.33 -14.70
N SER A 17 -9.45 -15.00 -14.56
CA SER A 17 -8.15 -14.27 -14.53
C SER A 17 -7.36 -14.60 -13.27
N ILE A 18 -8.03 -14.50 -12.11
CA ILE A 18 -7.48 -14.82 -10.79
C ILE A 18 -7.06 -16.29 -10.74
N MET A 19 -7.93 -17.23 -11.17
CA MET A 19 -7.56 -18.65 -11.24
C MET A 19 -6.46 -18.93 -12.25
N ASN A 20 -6.33 -18.21 -13.37
CA ASN A 20 -5.25 -18.46 -14.34
C ASN A 20 -3.89 -17.91 -13.88
N LYS A 21 -3.87 -16.81 -13.11
CA LYS A 21 -2.65 -16.26 -12.50
C LYS A 21 -2.24 -17.05 -11.26
N PHE A 22 -3.17 -17.35 -10.35
CA PHE A 22 -2.90 -18.27 -9.25
C PHE A 22 -2.77 -19.73 -9.72
N SER A 23 -3.28 -20.17 -10.87
CA SER A 23 -3.06 -21.53 -11.42
C SER A 23 -1.59 -21.83 -11.67
N LYS A 24 -0.76 -20.83 -11.96
CA LYS A 24 0.69 -21.02 -12.10
C LYS A 24 1.35 -21.36 -10.76
N TYR A 25 0.77 -20.88 -9.65
CA TYR A 25 1.23 -21.11 -8.27
C TYR A 25 0.47 -22.24 -7.55
N ILE A 26 -0.78 -22.53 -7.94
CA ILE A 26 -1.66 -23.58 -7.40
C ILE A 26 -1.26 -24.96 -7.93
N ALA A 27 -0.52 -25.05 -9.04
CA ALA A 27 0.01 -26.32 -9.54
C ALA A 27 1.00 -27.00 -8.55
N GLY A 28 1.44 -26.31 -7.49
CA GLY A 28 2.23 -26.87 -6.39
C GLY A 28 1.54 -26.93 -5.02
N ALA A 29 0.31 -26.41 -4.86
CA ALA A 29 -0.33 -26.24 -3.55
C ALA A 29 -1.52 -27.20 -3.34
N ILE A 30 -1.27 -28.52 -3.42
CA ILE A 30 -2.12 -29.50 -2.73
C ILE A 30 -1.21 -30.46 -1.96
N ILE A 31 -0.86 -30.08 -0.75
CA ILE A 31 -0.72 -31.06 0.33
C ILE A 31 -1.95 -30.89 1.22
N LEU A 32 -3.06 -31.49 0.77
CA LEU A 32 -4.11 -31.93 1.68
C LEU A 32 -3.50 -33.04 2.54
N ALA A 33 -2.91 -32.68 3.67
CA ALA A 33 -2.55 -33.68 4.69
C ALA A 33 -3.85 -34.38 5.13
N PRO A 34 -3.94 -35.71 5.04
CA PRO A 34 -5.14 -36.42 5.47
C PRO A 34 -5.33 -36.19 6.97
N LEU A 35 -6.51 -35.68 7.34
CA LEU A 35 -7.02 -35.64 8.71
C LEU A 35 -7.00 -37.07 9.30
N ALA A 36 -5.88 -37.44 9.90
CA ALA A 36 -5.82 -38.58 10.80
C ALA A 36 -6.35 -38.11 12.15
N LEU A 37 -7.59 -38.49 12.46
CA LEU A 37 -8.14 -38.38 13.81
C LEU A 37 -7.31 -39.27 14.75
N THR A 38 -6.34 -38.67 15.44
CA THR A 38 -5.67 -39.24 16.60
C THR A 38 -5.35 -38.15 17.61
N SER A 39 -6.19 -38.10 18.64
CA SER A 39 -5.93 -37.75 20.03
C SER A 39 -4.49 -37.31 20.42
N CYS A 40 -4.44 -36.14 21.08
CA CYS A 40 -3.41 -35.60 22.00
C CYS A 40 -2.25 -34.77 21.44
N SER A 41 -2.39 -33.45 21.68
CA SER A 41 -1.37 -32.42 22.03
C SER A 41 -0.05 -32.40 21.28
N ASP A 42 0.07 -31.43 20.36
CA ASP A 42 1.17 -30.45 20.34
C ASP A 42 0.71 -29.27 19.44
N ASP A 43 0.55 -28.09 20.04
CA ASP A 43 0.29 -26.81 19.36
C ASP A 43 1.60 -26.34 18.69
N ASP A 44 1.88 -26.82 17.49
CA ASP A 44 2.93 -26.24 16.64
C ASP A 44 2.28 -25.34 15.57
N ASN A 45 1.62 -24.26 16.02
CA ASN A 45 1.22 -23.21 15.10
C ASN A 45 2.46 -22.37 14.78
N ASN A 46 3.26 -22.86 13.84
CA ASN A 46 4.48 -22.26 13.28
C ASN A 46 4.18 -20.89 12.65
N SER A 47 3.88 -19.90 13.47
CA SER A 47 3.58 -18.54 13.06
C SER A 47 4.38 -17.56 13.92
N ARG A 48 4.80 -16.45 13.32
CA ARG A 48 5.50 -15.38 14.03
C ARG A 48 4.96 -14.03 13.58
N THR A 49 4.98 -13.06 14.48
CA THR A 49 4.75 -11.66 14.14
C THR A 49 6.04 -11.08 13.57
N VAL A 50 5.95 -10.47 12.40
CA VAL A 50 7.02 -9.71 11.77
C VAL A 50 6.62 -8.24 11.76
N ILE A 51 7.56 -7.39 12.17
CA ILE A 51 7.49 -5.94 11.99
C ILE A 51 8.59 -5.60 10.99
N THR A 52 8.27 -4.82 9.96
CA THR A 52 9.26 -4.40 8.95
C THR A 52 10.38 -3.58 9.59
N ASP A 53 11.63 -3.98 9.35
CA ASP A 53 12.85 -3.27 9.74
C ASP A 53 13.57 -2.71 8.53
N LEU A 54 13.19 -1.48 8.18
CA LEU A 54 13.75 -0.72 7.07
C LEU A 54 15.22 -0.31 7.29
N SER A 55 15.79 -0.49 8.48
CA SER A 55 17.18 -0.16 8.75
C SER A 55 18.17 -1.10 8.04
N THR A 56 17.68 -2.26 7.60
CA THR A 56 18.43 -3.26 6.83
C THR A 56 18.65 -2.88 5.37
N LEU A 57 17.86 -1.92 4.85
CA LEU A 57 17.95 -1.46 3.47
C LEU A 57 19.18 -0.57 3.23
N SER A 58 19.61 -0.51 1.96
CA SER A 58 20.65 0.40 1.51
C SER A 58 20.04 1.72 1.04
N TYR A 59 20.65 2.84 1.43
CA TYR A 59 20.19 4.19 1.07
C TYR A 59 21.29 4.96 0.34
N ASN A 60 20.92 5.74 -0.66
CA ASN A 60 21.80 6.66 -1.36
C ASN A 60 22.13 7.91 -0.51
N GLU A 61 22.96 8.80 -1.04
CA GLU A 61 23.38 10.03 -0.37
C GLU A 61 22.22 10.98 -0.03
N ALA A 62 21.14 10.92 -0.82
CA ALA A 62 19.92 11.70 -0.58
C ALA A 62 19.00 11.08 0.50
N GLY A 63 19.37 9.91 1.05
CA GLY A 63 18.58 9.21 2.06
C GLY A 63 17.35 8.50 1.48
N VAL A 64 17.36 8.15 0.20
CA VAL A 64 16.32 7.35 -0.48
C VAL A 64 16.88 5.95 -0.73
N TRP A 65 16.04 4.92 -0.71
CA TRP A 65 16.42 3.55 -1.02
C TRP A 65 17.25 3.49 -2.30
N ALA A 66 18.36 2.75 -2.29
CA ALA A 66 19.31 2.74 -3.40
C ALA A 66 18.72 2.19 -4.71
N GLY A 67 17.66 1.38 -4.64
CA GLY A 67 16.96 0.79 -5.79
C GLY A 67 15.79 1.60 -6.33
N TRP A 68 15.47 2.77 -5.76
CA TRP A 68 14.25 3.55 -6.09
C TRP A 68 14.06 3.95 -7.56
N ASN A 69 15.12 3.85 -8.36
CA ASN A 69 15.17 4.20 -9.77
C ASN A 69 15.44 2.98 -10.66
N ALA A 70 15.05 1.80 -10.18
CA ALA A 70 15.02 0.54 -10.90
C ALA A 70 13.57 0.04 -10.93
N ASP A 71 13.22 -0.65 -12.00
CA ASP A 71 11.89 -1.26 -12.18
C ASP A 71 11.92 -2.65 -11.53
N ASP A 72 11.84 -2.65 -10.19
CA ASP A 72 12.04 -3.84 -9.35
C ASP A 72 11.42 -3.63 -7.97
N ASP A 73 10.72 -4.64 -7.45
CA ASP A 73 10.00 -4.55 -6.19
C ASP A 73 10.92 -4.41 -4.98
N LEU A 74 10.41 -3.79 -3.92
CA LEU A 74 11.14 -3.67 -2.66
C LEU A 74 10.91 -4.94 -1.81
N GLU A 75 11.84 -5.88 -1.95
CA GLU A 75 11.81 -7.15 -1.21
C GLU A 75 12.69 -7.13 0.05
N PHE A 76 12.10 -7.46 1.21
CA PHE A 76 12.84 -7.67 2.45
C PHE A 76 12.01 -8.43 3.49
N GLN A 77 12.68 -9.21 4.34
CA GLN A 77 12.02 -10.04 5.38
C GLN A 77 10.94 -11.02 4.86
N GLY A 78 11.00 -11.35 3.56
CA GLY A 78 10.03 -12.19 2.86
C GLY A 78 8.74 -11.46 2.48
N PHE A 79 8.69 -10.14 2.64
CA PHE A 79 7.65 -9.29 2.06
C PHE A 79 8.18 -8.67 0.78
N GLU A 80 7.28 -8.52 -0.18
CA GLU A 80 7.45 -7.76 -1.40
C GLU A 80 6.52 -6.55 -1.31
N PHE A 81 7.07 -5.35 -1.52
CA PHE A 81 6.32 -4.11 -1.61
C PHE A 81 6.46 -3.62 -3.05
N SER A 82 5.33 -3.43 -3.73
CA SER A 82 5.33 -3.10 -5.16
C SER A 82 6.13 -1.83 -5.45
N HIS A 83 6.94 -1.84 -6.51
CA HIS A 83 7.69 -0.69 -6.95
C HIS A 83 7.93 -0.73 -8.46
N ASP A 84 7.42 0.28 -9.16
CA ASP A 84 7.73 0.50 -10.57
C ASP A 84 8.53 1.77 -10.74
N TYR A 85 9.41 1.81 -11.74
CA TYR A 85 10.12 3.02 -12.12
C TYR A 85 10.10 3.25 -13.63
N THR A 86 9.56 4.40 -14.03
CA THR A 86 9.62 4.85 -15.43
C THR A 86 10.68 5.93 -15.60
N ASP A 87 11.70 5.65 -16.43
CA ASP A 87 12.67 6.65 -16.90
C ASP A 87 12.12 7.42 -18.12
N TYR A 88 11.93 8.73 -17.99
CA TYR A 88 11.52 9.59 -19.10
C TYR A 88 12.71 10.13 -19.91
N GLY A 89 13.93 9.78 -19.52
CA GLY A 89 15.17 10.29 -20.08
C GLY A 89 15.56 11.66 -19.52
N GLY A 90 16.77 12.11 -19.84
CA GLY A 90 17.27 13.42 -19.41
C GLY A 90 17.51 13.56 -17.91
N GLY A 91 17.58 12.45 -17.17
CA GLY A 91 17.73 12.44 -15.71
C GLY A 91 16.41 12.63 -14.96
N SER A 92 15.27 12.42 -15.63
CA SER A 92 13.94 12.48 -15.03
C SER A 92 13.27 11.11 -15.07
N GLY A 93 12.60 10.75 -13.98
CA GLY A 93 11.79 9.55 -13.91
C GLY A 93 10.80 9.64 -12.75
N MET A 94 9.89 8.68 -12.71
CA MET A 94 8.83 8.61 -11.72
C MET A 94 8.71 7.20 -11.18
N SER A 95 8.64 7.09 -9.87
CA SER A 95 8.35 5.82 -9.19
C SER A 95 6.88 5.73 -8.85
N SER A 96 6.26 4.57 -9.08
CA SER A 96 5.00 4.18 -8.46
C SER A 96 5.23 3.11 -7.39
N GLY A 97 4.26 2.96 -6.48
CA GLY A 97 4.41 2.07 -5.34
C GLY A 97 5.31 2.60 -4.23
N PHE A 98 5.96 1.69 -3.53
CA PHE A 98 6.65 1.96 -2.28
C PHE A 98 8.12 2.31 -2.51
N VAL A 99 8.56 3.40 -1.89
CA VAL A 99 9.96 3.81 -1.84
C VAL A 99 10.35 4.08 -0.40
N ALA A 100 11.35 3.37 0.12
CA ALA A 100 11.90 3.65 1.44
C ALA A 100 12.76 4.93 1.42
N ALA A 101 12.64 5.74 2.47
CA ALA A 101 13.37 6.97 2.64
C ALA A 101 13.66 7.24 4.12
N LYS A 102 14.63 8.12 4.38
CA LYS A 102 14.98 8.63 5.72
C LYS A 102 15.22 10.15 5.70
N GLN A 103 14.59 10.83 4.74
CA GLN A 103 14.74 12.26 4.55
C GLN A 103 14.11 13.02 5.73
N THR A 104 14.77 14.12 6.12
CA THR A 104 14.37 14.95 7.28
C THR A 104 13.83 16.31 6.87
N ASP A 105 13.85 16.64 5.58
CA ASP A 105 13.22 17.84 5.05
C ASP A 105 11.70 17.70 5.19
N ASN A 106 11.03 18.75 5.67
CA ASN A 106 9.57 18.86 5.69
C ASN A 106 9.12 20.29 5.35
N GLU A 107 10.00 21.10 4.76
CA GLU A 107 9.68 22.45 4.36
C GLU A 107 8.78 22.44 3.11
N PHE A 108 8.11 23.57 2.89
CA PHE A 108 7.36 23.76 1.66
C PHE A 108 8.31 24.12 0.51
N HIS A 109 8.26 23.32 -0.54
CA HIS A 109 9.00 23.54 -1.78
C HIS A 109 8.06 23.79 -2.95
N ASN A 110 8.60 24.39 -4.01
CA ASN A 110 7.88 24.57 -5.26
C ASN A 110 8.82 24.29 -6.44
N PRO A 111 8.60 23.20 -7.20
CA PRO A 111 7.48 22.28 -7.11
C PRO A 111 7.62 21.22 -6.00
N MET A 112 6.50 20.78 -5.42
CA MET A 112 6.51 19.75 -4.34
C MET A 112 6.83 18.34 -4.83
N TYR A 113 6.59 18.01 -6.11
CA TYR A 113 6.84 16.65 -6.62
C TYR A 113 8.32 16.24 -6.56
N GLU A 114 9.25 17.21 -6.57
CA GLU A 114 10.70 16.95 -6.41
C GLU A 114 11.07 16.47 -5.00
N TYR A 115 10.16 16.67 -4.03
CA TYR A 115 10.32 16.30 -2.62
C TYR A 115 9.31 15.22 -2.20
N GLN A 116 8.84 14.42 -3.17
CA GLN A 116 7.79 13.42 -2.99
C GLN A 116 8.07 12.38 -1.90
N PHE A 117 9.35 12.09 -1.59
CA PHE A 117 9.73 11.11 -0.57
C PHE A 117 9.85 11.68 0.85
N THR A 118 9.48 12.94 1.07
CA THR A 118 9.56 13.59 2.38
C THR A 118 8.25 13.47 3.17
N VAL A 119 8.32 13.46 4.50
CA VAL A 119 7.16 13.35 5.40
C VAL A 119 7.20 14.42 6.48
N MET A 120 6.02 14.86 6.93
CA MET A 120 5.91 15.91 7.96
C MET A 120 6.63 15.57 9.28
N PRO A 121 6.66 14.29 9.76
CA PRO A 121 7.42 13.89 10.94
C PRO A 121 8.94 13.93 10.82
N LYS A 122 9.50 14.16 9.61
CA LYS A 122 10.95 14.21 9.34
C LYS A 122 11.69 12.88 9.57
N GLY A 123 10.97 11.76 9.53
CA GLY A 123 11.48 10.42 9.84
C GLY A 123 10.35 9.44 10.10
N GLY A 124 10.73 8.18 10.29
CA GLY A 124 9.83 7.11 10.71
C GLY A 124 9.31 7.30 12.13
N LYS A 125 8.49 6.34 12.56
CA LYS A 125 7.79 6.33 13.85
C LYS A 125 8.75 6.35 15.05
N ASP A 126 9.98 5.87 14.85
CA ASP A 126 11.03 5.84 15.87
C ASP A 126 11.75 7.20 16.03
N GLY A 127 11.45 8.18 15.16
CA GLY A 127 11.88 9.57 15.30
C GLY A 127 12.57 10.14 14.06
N VAL A 128 13.04 11.38 14.20
CA VAL A 128 13.67 12.14 13.11
C VAL A 128 14.86 11.38 12.51
N GLY A 129 14.89 11.27 11.18
CA GLY A 129 15.96 10.61 10.42
C GLY A 129 15.94 9.09 10.47
N THR A 130 14.97 8.48 11.16
CA THR A 130 14.73 7.03 11.05
C THR A 130 14.00 6.72 9.74
N PRO A 131 14.17 5.53 9.15
CA PRO A 131 13.54 5.23 7.87
C PRO A 131 12.03 5.01 7.94
N TYR A 132 11.38 5.24 6.82
CA TYR A 132 9.95 5.06 6.55
C TYR A 132 9.77 4.70 5.06
N MET A 133 8.56 4.40 4.63
CA MET A 133 8.22 4.26 3.21
C MET A 133 7.21 5.32 2.79
N VAL A 134 7.37 5.86 1.58
CA VAL A 134 6.35 6.66 0.89
C VAL A 134 5.80 5.80 -0.24
N ALA A 135 4.48 5.81 -0.39
CA ALA A 135 3.76 5.10 -1.43
C ALA A 135 3.11 6.10 -2.38
N TYR A 136 3.27 5.88 -3.70
CA TYR A 136 2.52 6.57 -4.74
C TYR A 136 1.55 5.61 -5.42
N TRP A 137 0.25 5.85 -5.23
CA TRP A 137 -0.78 5.10 -5.94
C TRP A 137 -1.06 5.79 -7.29
N SER A 138 -0.67 5.14 -8.41
CA SER A 138 -0.92 5.68 -9.75
C SER A 138 -2.39 5.51 -10.15
N SER A 139 -3.24 6.33 -9.55
CA SER A 139 -4.70 6.30 -9.75
C SER A 139 -5.13 6.43 -11.21
N TYR A 140 -4.29 7.00 -12.06
CA TYR A 140 -4.56 7.17 -13.49
C TYR A 140 -4.31 5.88 -14.28
N ASP A 141 -3.32 5.08 -13.88
CA ASP A 141 -2.99 3.81 -14.52
C ASP A 141 -3.92 2.69 -14.02
N GLU A 142 -4.49 2.84 -12.82
CA GLU A 142 -5.43 1.89 -12.23
C GLU A 142 -6.91 2.15 -12.59
N MET A 143 -7.18 2.58 -13.82
CA MET A 143 -8.56 2.81 -14.30
C MET A 143 -9.18 1.53 -14.90
N GLY A 144 -10.22 1.00 -14.25
CA GLY A 144 -11.03 -0.10 -14.77
C GLY A 144 -10.85 -1.40 -14.01
N ASP A 145 -10.99 -2.53 -14.72
CA ASP A 145 -10.72 -3.86 -14.17
C ASP A 145 -9.21 -4.12 -14.28
N ILE A 146 -8.51 -4.02 -13.15
CA ILE A 146 -7.06 -4.09 -13.05
C ILE A 146 -6.72 -5.35 -12.26
N ASP A 147 -5.87 -6.20 -12.86
CA ASP A 147 -5.38 -7.40 -12.19
C ASP A 147 -4.57 -7.02 -10.94
N TYR A 148 -4.51 -7.90 -9.95
CA TYR A 148 -3.83 -7.59 -8.69
C TYR A 148 -2.34 -7.30 -8.84
N ASP A 149 -1.66 -7.95 -9.80
CA ASP A 149 -0.24 -7.73 -10.07
C ASP A 149 0.04 -6.38 -10.75
N ASP A 150 -0.98 -5.76 -11.36
CA ASP A 150 -0.87 -4.46 -12.02
C ASP A 150 -1.25 -3.31 -11.05
N ARG A 151 -1.44 -3.63 -9.76
CA ARG A 151 -1.70 -2.63 -8.72
C ARG A 151 -0.39 -1.96 -8.33
N THR A 152 -0.37 -0.64 -8.37
CA THR A 152 0.85 0.13 -8.10
C THR A 152 1.23 0.14 -6.63
N CYS A 153 0.31 -0.14 -5.70
CA CYS A 153 0.58 -0.16 -4.26
C CYS A 153 0.08 -1.46 -3.61
N TYR A 154 0.79 -2.58 -3.80
CA TYR A 154 0.51 -3.84 -3.12
C TYR A 154 1.64 -4.30 -2.18
N ILE A 155 1.28 -5.23 -1.29
CA ILE A 155 2.22 -5.98 -0.44
C ILE A 155 1.83 -7.46 -0.51
N THR A 156 2.81 -8.33 -0.76
CA THR A 156 2.67 -9.79 -0.64
C THR A 156 3.70 -10.34 0.36
N TYR A 157 3.55 -11.62 0.70
CA TYR A 157 4.53 -12.33 1.53
C TYR A 157 4.86 -13.66 0.87
N ASP A 158 6.13 -13.96 0.65
CA ASP A 158 6.61 -15.20 0.00
C ASP A 158 7.61 -15.99 0.86
N GLY A 159 8.03 -15.43 2.01
CA GLY A 159 9.02 -16.03 2.90
C GLY A 159 10.43 -16.14 2.31
N GLY A 160 10.73 -15.38 1.25
CA GLY A 160 11.97 -15.43 0.46
C GLY A 160 11.98 -16.49 -0.65
N GLY A 161 10.80 -16.98 -1.05
CA GLY A 161 10.61 -17.86 -2.20
C GLY A 161 9.92 -17.14 -3.37
N ASP A 162 9.51 -17.88 -4.40
CA ASP A 162 8.89 -17.29 -5.60
C ASP A 162 7.35 -17.36 -5.58
N THR A 163 6.72 -17.71 -4.46
CA THR A 163 5.28 -18.00 -4.40
C THR A 163 4.62 -17.27 -3.23
N PRO A 164 3.59 -16.44 -3.50
CA PRO A 164 2.83 -15.80 -2.44
C PRO A 164 2.22 -16.81 -1.47
N MET A 165 2.39 -16.51 -0.19
CA MET A 165 1.92 -17.26 0.96
C MET A 165 0.87 -16.44 1.71
N VAL A 166 0.00 -17.15 2.45
CA VAL A 166 -0.99 -16.50 3.30
C VAL A 166 -0.30 -15.82 4.49
N PHE A 167 -0.68 -14.58 4.76
CA PHE A 167 -0.29 -13.82 5.95
C PHE A 167 -1.49 -13.06 6.51
N SER A 168 -1.38 -12.62 7.77
CA SER A 168 -2.44 -11.88 8.47
C SER A 168 -1.95 -10.48 8.83
N PRO A 169 -2.35 -9.43 8.10
CA PRO A 169 -1.99 -8.05 8.42
C PRO A 169 -2.54 -7.65 9.80
N ILE A 170 -1.69 -7.07 10.65
CA ILE A 170 -2.09 -6.55 11.97
C ILE A 170 -2.30 -5.05 11.89
N GLY A 171 -1.35 -4.32 11.30
CA GLY A 171 -1.47 -2.89 11.14
C GLY A 171 -0.15 -2.22 10.78
N MET A 172 -0.19 -0.89 10.70
CA MET A 172 0.97 -0.04 10.41
C MET A 172 0.73 1.36 10.94
N TYR A 173 1.76 2.19 10.95
CA TYR A 173 1.59 3.63 11.12
C TYR A 173 1.49 4.29 9.76
N VAL A 174 0.58 5.26 9.63
CA VAL A 174 0.35 6.02 8.41
C VAL A 174 0.40 7.52 8.68
N THR A 175 0.85 8.29 7.69
CA THR A 175 0.79 9.76 7.67
C THR A 175 0.78 10.28 6.23
N ASN A 176 0.54 11.58 6.05
CA ASN A 176 0.73 12.21 4.73
C ASN A 176 2.23 12.41 4.45
N ASN A 177 2.62 12.22 3.19
CA ASN A 177 3.88 12.80 2.71
C ASN A 177 3.74 14.35 2.63
N CYS A 178 4.86 15.06 2.53
CA CYS A 178 4.84 16.52 2.48
C CYS A 178 4.08 17.05 1.27
N TYR A 179 4.12 16.35 0.12
CA TYR A 179 3.43 16.80 -1.09
C TYR A 179 1.91 16.85 -0.88
N ALA A 180 1.29 15.73 -0.48
CA ALA A 180 -0.13 15.68 -0.17
C ALA A 180 -0.50 16.64 0.96
N TYR A 181 0.32 16.71 2.02
CA TYR A 181 0.09 17.63 3.14
C TYR A 181 0.05 19.11 2.69
N TYR A 182 1.01 19.55 1.89
CA TYR A 182 1.07 20.94 1.43
C TYR A 182 0.03 21.26 0.37
N SER A 183 -0.26 20.30 -0.51
CA SER A 183 -1.36 20.40 -1.47
C SER A 183 -2.68 20.66 -0.75
N MET A 184 -3.03 19.84 0.26
CA MET A 184 -4.24 20.04 1.06
C MET A 184 -4.21 21.33 1.90
N SER A 185 -3.07 21.70 2.49
CA SER A 185 -3.00 22.85 3.41
C SER A 185 -2.88 24.22 2.72
N LYS A 186 -2.36 24.27 1.48
CA LYS A 186 -2.09 25.51 0.73
C LYS A 186 -2.76 25.58 -0.64
N GLY A 187 -3.16 24.44 -1.21
CA GLY A 187 -3.50 24.31 -2.63
C GLY A 187 -2.25 24.34 -3.51
N ASP A 188 -2.42 23.95 -4.77
CA ASP A 188 -1.39 24.02 -5.80
C ASP A 188 -2.02 24.33 -7.18
N ALA A 189 -1.32 24.03 -8.27
CA ALA A 189 -1.80 24.30 -9.63
C ALA A 189 -3.02 23.43 -10.03
N TYR A 190 -3.25 22.31 -9.34
CA TYR A 190 -4.27 21.32 -9.64
C TYR A 190 -5.27 21.15 -8.49
N ALA A 191 -4.77 21.06 -7.26
CA ALA A 191 -5.56 20.81 -6.07
C ALA A 191 -5.95 22.10 -5.34
N LYS A 192 -7.14 22.10 -4.74
CA LYS A 192 -7.59 23.18 -3.86
C LYS A 192 -7.07 22.99 -2.44
N LYS A 193 -6.94 24.09 -1.71
CA LYS A 193 -6.81 24.04 -0.25
C LYS A 193 -8.06 23.43 0.37
N PHE A 194 -7.87 22.50 1.31
CA PHE A 194 -8.95 21.87 2.07
C PHE A 194 -9.60 22.82 3.07
N GLY A 195 -10.90 22.67 3.26
CA GLY A 195 -11.73 23.36 4.24
C GLY A 195 -12.94 22.51 4.64
N ASP A 196 -13.97 23.15 5.20
CA ASP A 196 -15.16 22.47 5.72
C ASP A 196 -15.76 21.49 4.71
N GLY A 197 -15.94 20.23 5.13
CA GLY A 197 -16.48 19.14 4.32
C GLY A 197 -15.44 18.35 3.53
N ASP A 198 -14.19 18.78 3.47
CA ASP A 198 -13.13 18.06 2.74
C ASP A 198 -12.58 16.85 3.51
N TRP A 199 -12.07 15.88 2.76
CA TRP A 199 -11.48 14.66 3.32
C TRP A 199 -10.54 14.01 2.30
N PHE A 200 -9.58 13.24 2.81
CA PHE A 200 -8.64 12.44 2.04
C PHE A 200 -8.52 11.06 2.69
N LYS A 201 -8.81 10.00 1.93
CA LYS A 201 -9.01 8.64 2.44
C LYS A 201 -8.04 7.68 1.78
N LEU A 202 -7.43 6.82 2.60
CA LEU A 202 -6.68 5.63 2.22
C LEU A 202 -7.56 4.41 2.48
N THR A 203 -7.63 3.49 1.53
CA THR A 203 -8.35 2.22 1.66
C THR A 203 -7.36 1.08 1.48
N ALA A 204 -7.27 0.20 2.47
CA ALA A 204 -6.57 -1.07 2.38
C ALA A 204 -7.54 -2.16 1.94
N HIS A 205 -7.18 -2.93 0.92
CA HIS A 205 -7.96 -4.05 0.38
C HIS A 205 -7.19 -5.34 0.60
N GLY A 206 -7.74 -6.25 1.41
CA GLY A 206 -7.16 -7.56 1.66
C GLY A 206 -7.80 -8.62 0.79
N VAL A 207 -7.00 -9.25 -0.08
CA VAL A 207 -7.44 -10.26 -1.06
C VAL A 207 -7.14 -11.66 -0.53
N ARG A 208 -8.16 -12.50 -0.42
CA ARG A 208 -8.03 -13.89 0.04
C ARG A 208 -7.69 -14.85 -1.09
N ALA A 209 -7.31 -16.07 -0.73
CA ALA A 209 -7.00 -17.14 -1.69
C ALA A 209 -8.17 -17.54 -2.60
N ASP A 210 -9.42 -17.25 -2.20
CA ASP A 210 -10.61 -17.46 -3.02
C ASP A 210 -10.99 -16.23 -3.87
N GLY A 211 -10.18 -15.18 -3.85
CA GLY A 211 -10.42 -13.90 -4.54
C GLY A 211 -11.40 -12.98 -3.84
N SER A 212 -11.94 -13.35 -2.66
CA SER A 212 -12.80 -12.44 -1.89
C SER A 212 -11.99 -11.34 -1.22
N GLU A 213 -12.61 -10.17 -1.07
CA GLU A 213 -11.98 -8.99 -0.48
C GLU A 213 -12.65 -8.55 0.82
N THR A 214 -11.85 -7.96 1.69
CA THR A 214 -12.30 -7.12 2.81
C THR A 214 -11.51 -5.84 2.79
N THR A 215 -12.10 -4.76 3.32
CA THR A 215 -11.46 -3.45 3.32
C THR A 215 -11.35 -2.85 4.71
N ALA A 216 -10.38 -1.96 4.87
CA ALA A 216 -10.26 -1.08 6.01
C ALA A 216 -9.98 0.35 5.50
N ASP A 217 -10.57 1.35 6.13
CA ASP A 217 -10.47 2.75 5.70
C ASP A 217 -9.71 3.57 6.76
N PHE A 218 -8.84 4.47 6.29
CA PHE A 218 -8.15 5.45 7.11
C PHE A 218 -8.26 6.85 6.49
N TYR A 219 -8.68 7.84 7.27
CA TYR A 219 -8.73 9.24 6.80
C TYR A 219 -7.41 9.97 7.11
N LEU A 220 -6.66 10.27 6.06
CA LEU A 220 -5.44 11.10 6.05
C LEU A 220 -5.76 12.61 6.16
N ALA A 221 -6.98 13.00 5.80
CA ALA A 221 -7.56 14.26 6.22
C ALA A 221 -9.07 14.13 6.44
N ASP A 222 -9.62 14.87 7.41
CA ASP A 222 -11.07 14.92 7.65
C ASP A 222 -11.51 16.25 8.27
N PHE A 223 -12.24 17.03 7.48
CA PHE A 223 -12.85 18.32 7.83
C PHE A 223 -14.38 18.27 7.78
N ARG A 224 -14.98 17.07 7.76
CA ARG A 224 -16.46 16.92 7.69
C ARG A 224 -17.15 17.30 9.00
N GLU A 225 -16.43 17.19 10.11
CA GLU A 225 -16.88 17.57 11.46
C GLU A 225 -16.03 18.72 12.01
N GLN A 226 -16.61 19.55 12.87
CA GLN A 226 -15.96 20.74 13.43
C GLN A 226 -14.68 20.41 14.24
N ASP A 227 -14.66 19.25 14.90
CA ASP A 227 -13.50 18.72 15.63
C ASP A 227 -12.84 17.54 14.87
N GLY A 228 -13.01 17.50 13.54
CA GLY A 228 -12.41 16.49 12.68
C GLY A 228 -10.89 16.45 12.81
N LYS A 229 -10.27 15.35 12.39
CA LYS A 229 -8.81 15.12 12.52
C LYS A 229 -7.96 16.19 11.82
N GLY A 230 -8.53 17.02 10.94
CA GLY A 230 -7.78 17.93 10.09
C GLY A 230 -6.86 17.14 9.16
N ILE A 231 -5.74 17.72 8.74
CA ILE A 231 -4.73 17.02 7.93
C ILE A 231 -3.77 16.28 8.88
N VAL A 232 -3.62 14.97 8.70
CA VAL A 232 -2.67 14.15 9.46
C VAL A 232 -1.24 14.55 9.12
N SER A 233 -0.46 14.95 10.13
CA SER A 233 0.95 15.36 10.00
C SER A 233 1.90 14.60 10.93
N ASP A 234 1.36 13.68 11.74
CA ASP A 234 2.12 12.78 12.60
C ASP A 234 1.64 11.34 12.41
N TRP A 235 2.48 10.37 12.76
CA TRP A 235 2.21 8.95 12.62
C TRP A 235 0.99 8.51 13.42
N GLN A 236 -0.04 8.02 12.73
CA GLN A 236 -1.24 7.44 13.34
C GLN A 236 -1.34 5.96 13.03
N TYR A 237 -1.80 5.16 13.99
CA TYR A 237 -1.96 3.73 13.77
C TYR A 237 -3.18 3.42 12.89
N PHE A 238 -2.98 2.58 11.89
CA PHE A 238 -4.00 2.01 11.02
C PHE A 238 -4.10 0.51 11.32
N ASP A 239 -5.21 0.14 11.95
CA ASP A 239 -5.55 -1.25 12.26
C ASP A 239 -6.00 -1.98 10.99
N LEU A 240 -5.33 -3.10 10.68
CA LEU A 240 -5.61 -3.93 9.52
C LEU A 240 -6.12 -5.33 9.91
N THR A 241 -6.31 -5.61 11.19
CA THR A 241 -6.75 -6.94 11.66
C THR A 241 -8.09 -7.37 11.04
N GLY A 242 -8.94 -6.41 10.69
CA GLY A 242 -10.22 -6.65 10.00
C GLY A 242 -10.10 -7.23 8.59
N LEU A 243 -8.91 -7.20 7.97
CA LEU A 243 -8.66 -7.84 6.68
C LEU A 243 -8.61 -9.38 6.79
N GLY A 244 -8.21 -9.91 7.96
CA GLY A 244 -8.03 -11.34 8.18
C GLY A 244 -6.83 -11.91 7.41
N ASP A 245 -6.92 -13.20 7.05
CA ASP A 245 -5.87 -13.90 6.30
C ASP A 245 -5.97 -13.59 4.81
N VAL A 246 -4.88 -13.12 4.21
CA VAL A 246 -4.81 -12.65 2.82
C VAL A 246 -3.60 -13.24 2.09
N LEU A 247 -3.65 -13.27 0.76
CA LEU A 247 -2.48 -13.50 -0.10
C LEU A 247 -1.82 -12.18 -0.51
N LEU A 248 -2.59 -11.09 -0.52
CA LEU A 248 -2.15 -9.77 -0.97
C LEU A 248 -2.96 -8.69 -0.26
N ILE A 249 -2.33 -7.56 0.02
CA ILE A 249 -2.99 -6.30 0.38
C ILE A 249 -2.63 -5.26 -0.68
N TYR A 250 -3.61 -4.52 -1.19
CA TYR A 250 -3.34 -3.33 -2.01
C TYR A 250 -4.03 -2.09 -1.46
N PHE A 251 -3.56 -0.93 -1.90
CA PHE A 251 -4.02 0.35 -1.39
C PHE A 251 -4.57 1.23 -2.51
N THR A 252 -5.71 1.86 -2.24
CA THR A 252 -6.26 2.91 -3.11
C THR A 252 -6.55 4.15 -2.28
N MET A 253 -6.66 5.29 -2.95
CA MET A 253 -6.97 6.56 -2.30
C MET A 253 -8.21 7.22 -2.90
N ASP A 254 -8.84 8.10 -2.15
CA ASP A 254 -9.96 8.91 -2.62
C ASP A 254 -9.96 10.26 -1.89
N SER A 255 -10.47 11.31 -2.55
CA SER A 255 -10.46 12.68 -2.04
C SER A 255 -11.73 13.42 -2.41
N SER A 256 -12.20 14.28 -1.50
CA SER A 256 -13.26 15.26 -1.80
C SER A 256 -12.84 16.25 -2.89
N ASP A 257 -11.54 16.47 -3.09
CA ASP A 257 -10.98 17.25 -4.19
C ASP A 257 -10.68 16.36 -5.40
N SER A 258 -11.76 16.00 -6.10
CA SER A 258 -11.73 15.19 -7.32
C SER A 258 -12.55 15.86 -8.43
N GLY A 259 -12.11 15.71 -9.68
CA GLY A 259 -12.73 16.27 -10.87
C GLY A 259 -13.01 15.24 -11.96
N ALA A 260 -13.30 15.71 -13.17
CA ALA A 260 -13.61 14.85 -14.32
C ALA A 260 -12.45 13.94 -14.76
N TYR A 261 -11.21 14.25 -14.35
CA TYR A 261 -10.00 13.52 -14.70
C TYR A 261 -9.42 12.71 -13.53
N GLY A 262 -10.20 12.54 -12.45
CA GLY A 262 -9.77 11.84 -11.24
C GLY A 262 -9.43 12.79 -10.09
N MET A 263 -8.66 12.26 -9.15
CA MET A 263 -8.29 12.95 -7.93
C MET A 263 -7.30 14.09 -8.22
N ASN A 264 -7.57 15.30 -7.71
CA ASN A 264 -6.63 16.42 -7.84
C ASN A 264 -5.56 16.38 -6.75
N THR A 265 -5.94 15.93 -5.54
CA THR A 265 -5.01 15.75 -4.42
C THR A 265 -3.94 14.72 -4.80
N PRO A 266 -2.64 14.97 -4.54
CA PRO A 266 -1.58 14.00 -4.83
C PRO A 266 -1.84 12.66 -4.14
N ALA A 267 -1.84 11.57 -4.91
CA ALA A 267 -2.11 10.20 -4.45
C ALA A 267 -0.92 9.57 -3.69
N TYR A 268 -0.39 10.29 -2.72
CA TYR A 268 0.74 9.85 -1.90
C TYR A 268 0.35 9.68 -0.44
N PHE A 269 0.90 8.67 0.19
CA PHE A 269 0.86 8.45 1.63
C PHE A 269 2.19 7.88 2.12
N ALA A 270 2.43 7.88 3.43
CA ALA A 270 3.60 7.27 4.01
C ALA A 270 3.22 6.23 5.05
N ILE A 271 4.00 5.16 5.12
CA ILE A 271 3.83 4.06 6.07
C ILE A 271 5.11 3.78 6.85
N ASP A 272 4.96 3.24 8.06
CA ASP A 272 6.07 2.67 8.83
C ASP A 272 5.56 1.53 9.74
N LYS A 273 6.47 0.63 10.13
CA LYS A 273 6.23 -0.53 10.99
C LYS A 273 5.05 -1.38 10.52
N PHE A 274 5.00 -1.70 9.23
CA PHE A 274 4.05 -2.69 8.75
C PHE A 274 4.25 -3.99 9.53
N THR A 275 3.16 -4.49 10.10
CA THR A 275 3.16 -5.59 11.04
C THR A 275 2.18 -6.64 10.57
N ALA A 276 2.63 -7.89 10.48
CA ALA A 276 1.79 -9.01 10.11
C ALA A 276 2.22 -10.29 10.83
N THR A 277 1.28 -11.22 10.99
CA THR A 277 1.59 -12.60 11.34
C THR A 277 1.84 -13.39 10.07
N VAL A 278 2.94 -14.12 10.03
CA VAL A 278 3.36 -14.96 8.90
C VAL A 278 3.64 -16.37 9.38
N GLN A 279 3.47 -17.37 8.51
CA GLN A 279 3.86 -18.75 8.82
C GLN A 279 5.38 -18.90 8.71
N THR A 280 5.99 -19.65 9.62
CA THR A 280 7.39 -20.05 9.54
C THR A 280 7.48 -21.38 8.81
N LEU A 281 8.20 -21.39 7.69
CA LEU A 281 8.60 -22.60 6.96
C LEU A 281 9.46 -23.54 7.82
#